data_AF-A0A813ITD7-F1
#
_entry.id   AF-A0A813ITD7-F1
#
_cell.length_a   1.000
_cell.length_b   1.000
_cell.length_c   1.000
_cell.angle_alpha   90.00
_cell.angle_beta   90.00
_cell.angle_gamma   90.00
#
_symmetry.space_group_name_H-M   'P 1'
#
loop_
_entity.id
_entity.type
_entity.pdbx_description
1 polymer ?
#
loop_
_entity_poly.entity_id
_entity_poly.type
_entity_poly.pdbx_seq_one_letter_code
_entity_poly.pdbx_strand_id
1 'polypeptide(L)'
;LLKQQIRCGRPAEMAAKGLAVEGEKCDITVCRAGTGSAQTFTLRAGGVLRIGRGVANEIVLDFEGVSVFHAEIYLRPRGIVDGVVTPQMLVVRDDS
;
A
#
# COMPACT_ATOMS: atom_id res chain seq x y z
N LEU A 1 7.72 -12.27 18.49
CA LEU A 1 6.54 -12.01 17.65
C LEU A 1 6.46 -10.53 17.33
N LEU A 2 7.12 -10.12 16.24
CA LEU A 2 7.33 -8.73 15.85
C LEU A 2 6.16 -8.27 14.99
N LYS A 3 5.32 -7.38 15.54
CA LYS A 3 4.21 -6.76 14.82
C LYS A 3 4.77 -5.77 13.80
N GLN A 4 4.68 -6.06 12.51
CA GLN A 4 4.95 -5.08 11.47
C GLN A 4 3.74 -4.14 11.39
N GLN A 5 4.01 -2.82 11.35
CA GLN A 5 2.96 -1.81 11.32
C GLN A 5 3.07 -1.06 10.00
N ILE A 6 2.13 -1.30 9.09
CA ILE A 6 2.02 -0.55 7.83
C ILE A 6 1.33 0.78 8.17
N ARG A 7 2.00 1.90 7.91
CA ARG A 7 1.42 3.24 8.04
C ARG A 7 1.27 3.82 6.62
N CYS A 8 0.04 4.15 6.21
CA CYS A 8 -0.17 5.01 5.04
C CYS A 8 -0.04 6.46 5.50
N GLY A 9 0.83 7.23 4.85
CA GLY A 9 0.83 8.68 4.99
C GLY A 9 -0.51 9.23 4.51
N ARG A 10 -1.13 10.15 5.27
CA ARG A 10 -2.38 10.79 4.86
C ARG A 10 -2.22 11.39 3.46
N PRO A 11 -3.19 11.21 2.54
CA PRO A 11 -3.17 11.93 1.27
C PRO A 11 -3.27 13.42 1.57
N ALA A 12 -2.48 14.23 0.88
CA ALA A 12 -2.51 15.68 1.01
C ALA A 12 -3.95 16.19 0.85
N GLU A 13 -4.50 16.73 1.92
CA GLU A 13 -5.79 17.39 1.96
C GLU A 13 -5.68 18.69 1.17
N MET A 14 -6.15 18.72 -0.09
CA MET A 14 -6.55 19.98 -0.71
C MET A 14 -7.47 19.84 -1.92
N ALA A 15 -8.58 20.60 -1.81
CA ALA A 15 -9.32 21.28 -2.86
C ALA A 15 -10.11 20.47 -3.90
N ALA A 16 -11.43 20.48 -3.67
CA ALA A 16 -12.43 20.35 -4.71
C ALA A 16 -12.24 21.41 -5.81
N LYS A 17 -11.85 21.00 -7.02
CA LYS A 17 -12.32 21.53 -8.32
C LYS A 17 -11.49 20.91 -9.45
N GLY A 18 -12.18 20.35 -10.45
CA GLY A 18 -11.61 20.17 -11.79
C GLY A 18 -11.07 18.77 -12.06
N LEU A 19 -11.43 18.27 -13.24
CA LEU A 19 -11.18 16.94 -13.79
C LEU A 19 -9.70 16.79 -14.23
N ALA A 20 -8.78 16.82 -13.27
CA ALA A 20 -7.37 16.48 -13.50
C ALA A 20 -6.85 15.80 -12.23
N VAL A 21 -6.90 14.46 -12.19
CA VAL A 21 -6.42 13.71 -11.02
C VAL A 21 -4.90 13.58 -11.16
N GLU A 22 -4.15 14.61 -10.74
CA GLU A 22 -2.72 14.47 -10.47
C GLU A 22 -2.53 13.21 -9.63
N GLY A 23 -1.81 12.24 -10.20
CA GLY A 23 -1.95 10.81 -9.91
C GLY A 23 -2.05 10.52 -8.41
N GLU A 24 -3.21 10.03 -7.99
CA GLU A 24 -3.45 9.71 -6.59
C GLU A 24 -2.35 8.74 -6.12
N LYS A 25 -1.56 9.17 -5.14
CA LYS A 25 -0.41 8.42 -4.61
C LYS A 25 -0.53 8.31 -3.08
N CYS A 26 -0.28 7.14 -2.51
CA CYS A 26 -0.09 6.95 -1.07
C CYS A 26 1.36 6.52 -0.83
N ASP A 27 2.02 7.21 0.10
CA ASP A 27 3.31 6.77 0.62
C ASP A 27 3.08 5.73 1.73
N ILE A 28 3.61 4.54 1.50
CA ILE A 28 3.51 3.40 2.40
C ILE A 28 4.84 3.25 3.11
N THR A 29 4.84 3.48 4.42
CA THR A 29 6.01 3.21 5.24
C THR A 29 5.86 1.85 5.91
N VAL A 30 6.79 0.95 5.58
CA VAL A 30 6.96 -0.34 6.24
C VAL A 30 7.99 -0.18 7.34
N CYS A 31 7.54 -0.30 8.58
CA CYS A 31 8.40 -0.24 9.76
C CYS A 31 8.72 -1.67 10.24
N ARG A 32 10.00 -2.02 10.26
CA ARG A 32 10.48 -3.24 10.93
C ARG A 32 10.65 -2.95 12.42
N ALA A 33 9.67 -3.39 13.20
CA ALA A 33 9.80 -3.41 14.65
C ALA A 33 11.10 -4.12 15.05
N GLY A 34 11.77 -3.66 16.11
CA GLY A 34 12.98 -4.29 16.65
C GLY A 34 14.31 -3.94 15.96
N THR A 35 14.33 -3.48 14.71
CA THR A 35 15.57 -3.00 14.05
C THR A 35 15.60 -1.49 13.83
N GLY A 36 14.45 -0.82 13.96
CA GLY A 36 14.31 0.61 13.66
C GLY A 36 14.39 0.94 12.17
N SER A 37 14.53 -0.05 11.29
CA SER A 37 14.53 0.15 9.85
C SER A 37 13.11 0.46 9.36
N ALA A 38 12.98 1.56 8.63
CA ALA A 38 11.75 1.93 7.95
C ALA A 38 12.06 2.15 6.47
N GLN A 39 11.23 1.58 5.59
CA GLN A 39 11.30 1.79 4.16
C GLN A 39 9.99 2.40 3.69
N THR A 40 10.08 3.46 2.89
CA THR A 40 8.92 4.16 2.35
C THR A 40 8.82 3.90 0.85
N PHE A 41 7.65 3.47 0.41
CA PHE A 41 7.32 3.16 -0.98
C PHE A 41 6.17 4.06 -1.43
N THR A 42 6.30 4.70 -2.58
CA THR A 42 5.20 5.48 -3.16
C THR A 42 4.35 4.58 -4.05
N LEU A 43 3.12 4.29 -3.62
CA LEU A 43 2.14 3.55 -4.39
C LEU A 43 1.24 4.50 -5.17
N ARG A 44 1.12 4.30 -6.48
CA ARG A 44 0.20 5.07 -7.34
C ARG A 44 -1.12 4.34 -7.49
N ALA A 45 -2.20 5.08 -7.77
CA ALA A 45 -3.50 4.51 -8.09
C ALA A 45 -3.41 3.50 -9.25
N GLY A 46 -3.99 2.32 -9.04
CA GLY A 46 -3.87 1.18 -9.97
C GLY A 46 -2.55 0.40 -9.89
N GLY A 47 -1.58 0.86 -9.09
CA GLY A 47 -0.37 0.12 -8.77
C GLY A 47 -0.61 -0.94 -7.71
N VAL A 48 0.25 -1.96 -7.72
CA VAL A 48 0.28 -3.05 -6.75
C VAL A 48 1.71 -3.15 -6.20
N LEU A 49 1.84 -3.28 -4.89
CA LEU A 49 3.08 -3.60 -4.19
C LEU A 49 2.95 -5.01 -3.63
N ARG A 50 3.87 -5.89 -4.00
CA ARG A 50 3.93 -7.24 -3.49
C ARG A 50 4.87 -7.33 -2.32
N ILE A 51 4.44 -8.09 -1.33
CA ILE A 51 5.16 -8.34 -0.10
C ILE A 51 5.39 -9.85 0.01
N GLY A 52 6.63 -10.26 0.24
CA GLY A 52 6.96 -11.66 0.46
C GLY A 52 8.45 -11.90 0.55
N ARG A 53 8.86 -13.16 0.69
CA ARG A 53 10.29 -13.54 0.77
C ARG A 53 10.98 -13.64 -0.59
N GLY A 54 10.21 -13.78 -1.67
CA GLY A 54 10.75 -13.89 -3.02
C GLY A 54 11.41 -12.60 -3.48
N VAL A 55 12.53 -12.70 -4.20
CA VAL A 55 13.21 -11.56 -4.85
C VAL A 55 12.39 -10.90 -5.96
N ALA A 56 11.30 -11.55 -6.39
CA ALA A 56 10.36 -11.02 -7.36
C ALA A 56 9.34 -10.03 -6.75
N ASN A 57 9.34 -9.86 -5.42
CA ASN A 57 8.47 -8.90 -4.74
C ASN A 57 9.15 -7.53 -4.62
N GLU A 58 8.37 -6.46 -4.67
CA GLU A 58 8.88 -5.10 -4.43
C GLU A 58 9.35 -4.92 -2.98
N ILE A 59 8.66 -5.56 -2.03
CA ILE A 59 9.01 -5.54 -0.61
C ILE A 59 9.44 -6.95 -0.19
N VAL A 60 10.75 -7.16 -0.18
CA VAL A 60 11.35 -8.44 0.22
C VAL A 60 11.53 -8.49 1.73
N LEU A 61 10.84 -9.44 2.36
CA LEU A 61 10.89 -9.68 3.80
C LEU A 61 11.60 -11.01 4.08
N ASP A 62 12.81 -10.95 4.63
CA ASP A 62 13.58 -12.14 5.03
C ASP A 62 13.26 -12.52 6.49
N PHE A 63 12.11 -13.17 6.69
CA PHE A 63 11.68 -13.68 7.99
C PHE A 63 11.12 -15.10 7.86
N GLU A 64 11.38 -15.93 8.86
CA GLU A 64 10.66 -17.19 9.02
C GLU A 64 9.18 -16.94 9.30
N GLY A 65 8.31 -17.62 8.55
CA GLY A 65 6.86 -17.44 8.59
C GLY A 65 6.27 -16.50 7.55
N VAL A 66 7.10 -15.85 6.71
CA VAL A 66 6.63 -15.08 5.54
C VAL A 66 6.70 -15.96 4.29
N SER A 67 5.58 -16.11 3.60
CA SER A 67 5.48 -16.85 2.34
C SER A 67 6.27 -16.19 1.21
N VAL A 68 6.58 -16.94 0.15
CA VAL A 68 7.25 -16.40 -1.05
C VAL A 68 6.43 -15.25 -1.64
N PHE A 69 5.10 -15.40 -1.67
CA PHE A 69 4.11 -14.35 -1.91
C PHE A 69 3.22 -14.33 -0.68
N HIS A 70 3.25 -13.24 0.09
CA HIS A 70 2.57 -13.16 1.37
C HIS A 70 1.33 -12.27 1.29
N ALA A 71 1.49 -11.06 0.75
CA ALA A 71 0.39 -10.14 0.57
C ALA A 71 0.64 -9.20 -0.60
N GLU A 72 -0.45 -8.68 -1.17
CA GLU A 72 -0.43 -7.61 -2.15
C GLU A 72 -1.14 -6.39 -1.58
N ILE A 73 -0.51 -5.23 -1.72
CA ILE A 73 -1.10 -3.95 -1.37
C ILE A 73 -1.38 -3.19 -2.65
N TYR A 74 -2.62 -2.75 -2.86
CA TYR A 74 -2.99 -1.98 -4.02
C TYR A 74 -3.83 -0.77 -3.63
N LEU A 75 -3.67 0.30 -4.41
CA LEU A 75 -4.42 1.53 -4.20
C LEU A 75 -5.60 1.53 -5.15
N ARG A 76 -6.80 1.30 -4.59
CA ARG A 76 -8.04 1.41 -5.34
C ARG A 76 -8.29 2.89 -5.63
N PRO A 77 -8.34 3.30 -6.90
CA PRO A 77 -8.61 4.70 -7.25
C PRO A 77 -9.97 5.12 -6.75
N ARG A 78 -10.16 6.41 -6.55
CA ARG A 78 -11.50 6.96 -6.35
C ARG A 78 -12.36 6.59 -7.57
N GLY A 79 -13.57 6.12 -7.30
CA GLY A 79 -14.46 5.58 -8.33
C GLY A 79 -15.91 5.95 -8.09
N ILE A 80 -16.76 5.59 -9.05
CA ILE A 80 -18.21 5.63 -8.90
C ILE A 80 -18.70 4.21 -9.14
N VAL A 81 -19.27 3.58 -8.12
CA VAL A 81 -19.85 2.23 -8.20
C VAL A 81 -21.34 2.38 -7.91
N ASP A 82 -22.20 1.95 -8.84
CA ASP A 82 -23.66 2.07 -8.72
C ASP A 82 -24.16 3.49 -8.38
N GLY A 83 -23.52 4.51 -8.96
CA GLY A 83 -23.83 5.92 -8.71
C GLY A 83 -23.29 6.47 -7.37
N VAL A 84 -22.64 5.65 -6.56
CA VAL A 84 -22.02 6.04 -5.30
C VAL A 84 -20.54 6.35 -5.51
N VAL A 85 -20.10 7.54 -5.09
CA VAL A 85 -18.69 7.91 -5.12
C VAL A 85 -17.95 7.14 -4.02
N THR A 86 -17.09 6.21 -4.40
CA THR A 86 -16.23 5.49 -3.46
C THR A 86 -14.93 6.26 -3.26
N PRO A 87 -14.50 6.51 -2.00
CA PRO A 87 -13.21 7.15 -1.77
C PRO A 87 -12.07 6.27 -2.29
N GLN A 88 -10.90 6.87 -2.45
CA GLN A 88 -9.68 6.11 -2.62
C GLN A 88 -9.45 5.24 -1.39
N MET A 89 -9.13 3.96 -1.61
CA MET A 89 -8.94 2.99 -0.55
C MET A 89 -7.61 2.27 -0.74
N LEU A 90 -6.81 2.21 0.32
CA LEU A 90 -5.69 1.28 0.40
C LEU A 90 -6.25 -0.11 0.74
N VAL A 91 -5.99 -1.09 -0.11
CA VAL A 91 -6.49 -2.46 0.08
C VAL A 91 -5.32 -3.41 0.23
N VAL A 92 -5.41 -4.30 1.21
CA VAL A 92 -4.46 -5.39 1.40
C VAL A 92 -5.17 -6.69 1.05
N ARG A 93 -4.59 -7.44 0.12
CA ARG A 93 -5.01 -8.80 -0.21
C ARG A 93 -3.99 -9.76 0.37
N ASP A 94 -4.47 -10.60 1.26
CA ASP A 94 -3.71 -11.69 1.83
C ASP A 94 -4.02 -12.96 1.02
N ASP A 95 -3.01 -13.77 0.73
CA ASP A 95 -3.13 -15.03 -0.04
C ASP A 95 -2.81 -16.27 0.82
N SER A 96 -3.02 -16.16 2.14
CA SER A 96 -2.82 -17.25 3.11
C SER A 96 -3.75 -18.44 2.91
#